data_AF-C6T709-F1
#
_entry.id   AF-C6T709-F1
#
_cell.length_a   1.000
_cell.length_b   1.000
_cell.length_c   1.000
_cell.angle_alpha   90.00
_cell.angle_beta   90.00
_cell.angle_gamma   90.00
#
_symmetry.space_group_name_H-M   'P 1'
#
loop_
_entity.id
_entity.type
_entity.pdbx_description
1 polymer ?
#
loop_
_entity_poly.entity_id
_entity_poly.type
_entity_poly.pdbx_seq_one_letter_code
_entity_poly.pdbx_strand_id
1 'polypeptide(L)'
;MATNENLPPNVIKQLAKELKNIDESPPEGIKVVVNDDDFSIIYADIEGPAGTPYDNGVFRMKLLLSRDFPHSPPKGFFLTKIFHPNIATNGEICVNTLKKDWNPNLGLRHVLIVVRCLLIEPFPESALNEQAGKLLLENYEEYARHARLYTGIHAKPKSKFKTGAISESTTALNVDQSNTSVLNAEVKTAPSGATLPLQSPLAPSTNNTTRRKQAGTGCGWS
;
A
#
# COMPACT_ATOMS: atom_id res chain seq x y z
N MET A 1 4.96 20.73 -22.24
CA MET A 1 4.60 22.10 -21.79
C MET A 1 4.02 21.97 -20.39
N ALA A 2 4.53 22.71 -19.41
CA ALA A 2 4.09 22.59 -18.02
C ALA A 2 2.67 23.18 -17.86
N THR A 3 1.80 22.51 -17.10
CA THR A 3 0.38 22.87 -16.94
C THR A 3 0.12 23.89 -15.82
N ASN A 4 1.12 24.72 -15.49
CA ASN A 4 1.07 25.73 -14.42
C ASN A 4 0.00 26.81 -14.62
N GLU A 5 -0.51 27.01 -15.84
CA GLU A 5 -1.61 27.93 -16.15
C GLU A 5 -2.94 27.60 -15.45
N ASN A 6 -2.98 26.52 -14.68
CA ASN A 6 -4.14 26.11 -13.89
C ASN A 6 -4.17 26.69 -12.46
N LEU A 7 -3.06 27.18 -11.89
CA LEU A 7 -3.02 27.63 -10.48
C LEU A 7 -2.86 29.16 -10.36
N PRO A 8 -3.57 29.83 -9.42
CA PRO A 8 -3.39 31.26 -9.17
C PRO A 8 -1.95 31.60 -8.72
N PRO A 9 -1.36 32.74 -9.15
CA PRO A 9 0.04 33.07 -8.84
C PRO A 9 0.36 33.17 -7.34
N ASN A 10 -0.59 33.62 -6.52
CA ASN A 10 -0.47 33.65 -5.06
C ASN A 10 -0.41 32.22 -4.46
N VAL A 11 -1.15 31.28 -5.03
CA VAL A 11 -1.15 29.87 -4.64
C VAL A 11 0.18 29.22 -5.01
N ILE A 12 0.72 29.48 -6.21
CA ILE A 12 2.05 28.99 -6.62
C ILE A 12 3.14 29.48 -5.66
N LYS A 13 3.13 30.78 -5.30
CA LYS A 13 4.09 31.35 -4.34
C LYS A 13 3.99 30.72 -2.95
N GLN A 14 2.78 30.40 -2.50
CA GLN A 14 2.55 29.71 -1.23
C GLN A 14 3.04 28.25 -1.29
N LEU A 15 2.75 27.54 -2.38
CA LEU A 15 3.19 26.15 -2.61
C LEU A 15 4.72 26.03 -2.62
N ALA A 16 5.43 26.92 -3.31
CA ALA A 16 6.89 26.93 -3.31
C ALA A 16 7.47 27.10 -1.89
N LYS A 17 6.84 27.95 -1.05
CA LYS A 17 7.22 28.13 0.36
C LYS A 17 6.90 26.89 1.20
N GLU A 18 5.74 26.26 0.99
CA GLU A 18 5.35 25.03 1.70
C GLU A 18 6.25 23.85 1.36
N LEU A 19 6.50 23.61 0.06
CA LEU A 19 7.36 22.51 -0.40
C LEU A 19 8.78 22.66 0.14
N LYS A 20 9.35 23.87 0.09
CA LYS A 20 10.64 24.16 0.72
C LYS A 20 10.62 23.88 2.23
N ASN A 21 9.58 24.30 2.94
CA ASN A 21 9.48 24.03 4.38
C ASN A 21 9.29 22.53 4.71
N ILE A 22 8.65 21.77 3.83
CA ILE A 22 8.49 20.31 3.98
C ILE A 22 9.80 19.58 3.63
N ASP A 23 10.61 20.08 2.71
CA ASP A 23 11.93 19.52 2.39
C ASP A 23 12.98 19.86 3.48
N GLU A 24 12.98 21.09 4.01
CA GLU A 24 13.83 21.53 5.13
C GLU A 24 13.44 20.87 6.47
N SER A 25 12.16 20.57 6.67
CA SER A 25 11.62 19.96 7.89
C SER A 25 10.56 18.90 7.55
N PRO A 26 10.97 17.71 7.09
CA PRO A 26 10.04 16.65 6.69
C PRO A 26 9.24 16.12 7.88
N PRO A 27 7.92 15.86 7.72
CA PRO A 27 7.18 15.04 8.67
C PRO A 27 7.78 13.64 8.78
N GLU A 28 7.56 12.97 9.90
CA GLU A 28 8.01 11.60 10.13
C GLU A 28 7.54 10.65 9.01
N GLY A 29 8.49 9.98 8.36
CA GLY A 29 8.21 9.03 7.29
C GLY A 29 7.64 9.66 6.02
N ILE A 30 7.83 10.95 5.77
CA ILE A 30 7.31 11.65 4.59
C ILE A 30 8.44 12.43 3.91
N LYS A 31 8.66 12.17 2.61
CA LYS A 31 9.61 12.92 1.79
C LYS A 31 8.96 13.42 0.51
N VAL A 32 8.90 14.74 0.34
CA VAL A 32 8.46 15.35 -0.93
C VAL A 32 9.57 15.28 -1.98
N VAL A 33 9.18 15.34 -3.25
CA VAL A 33 10.08 15.69 -4.35
C VAL A 33 9.74 17.10 -4.78
N VAL A 34 10.65 18.02 -4.52
CA VAL A 34 10.54 19.40 -4.99
C VAL A 34 10.77 19.42 -6.50
N ASN A 35 9.85 20.06 -7.22
CA ASN A 35 9.95 20.34 -8.64
C ASN A 35 9.53 21.79 -8.86
N ASP A 36 10.47 22.65 -9.25
CA ASP A 36 10.22 24.08 -9.44
C ASP A 36 9.54 24.38 -10.79
N ASP A 37 9.53 23.42 -11.73
CA ASP A 37 8.97 23.58 -13.08
C ASP A 37 7.45 23.31 -13.16
N ASP A 38 6.88 22.50 -12.27
CA ASP A 38 5.44 22.14 -12.30
C ASP A 38 4.88 21.93 -10.89
N PHE A 39 4.04 22.87 -10.44
CA PHE A 39 3.35 22.83 -9.15
C PHE A 39 1.96 22.18 -9.22
N SER A 40 1.48 21.79 -10.41
CA SER A 40 0.19 21.11 -10.57
C SER A 40 0.23 19.63 -10.15
N ILE A 41 1.43 19.04 -10.07
CA ILE A 41 1.65 17.66 -9.61
C ILE A 41 2.78 17.61 -8.58
N ILE A 42 2.45 17.32 -7.33
CA ILE A 42 3.43 17.13 -6.25
C ILE A 42 3.65 15.64 -6.01
N TYR A 43 4.91 15.19 -5.99
CA TYR A 43 5.25 13.80 -5.69
C TYR A 43 5.79 13.65 -4.26
N ALA A 44 5.48 12.53 -3.60
CA ALA A 44 6.01 12.21 -2.28
C ALA A 44 6.28 10.71 -2.11
N ASP A 45 7.26 10.35 -1.30
CA ASP A 45 7.37 9.05 -0.64
C ASP A 45 6.68 9.12 0.72
N ILE A 46 5.88 8.10 1.02
CA ILE A 46 5.35 7.81 2.36
C ILE A 46 5.97 6.50 2.83
N GLU A 47 6.69 6.55 3.94
CA GLU A 47 7.15 5.35 4.66
C GLU A 47 5.96 4.75 5.43
N GLY A 48 5.74 3.46 5.21
CA GLY A 48 4.69 2.70 5.88
C GLY A 48 4.90 2.72 7.40
N PRO A 49 3.90 3.16 8.19
CA PRO A 49 4.06 3.31 9.63
C PRO A 49 4.39 1.99 10.34
N ALA A 50 5.23 2.07 11.37
CA ALA A 50 5.65 0.92 12.15
C ALA A 50 4.46 0.19 12.78
N GLY A 51 4.50 -1.15 12.81
CA GLY A 51 3.43 -1.98 13.35
C GLY A 51 2.17 -2.09 12.47
N THR A 52 2.15 -1.48 11.28
CA THR A 52 1.10 -1.68 10.28
C THR A 52 1.49 -2.77 9.27
N PRO A 53 0.54 -3.28 8.45
CA PRO A 53 0.89 -4.15 7.31
C PRO A 53 1.75 -3.50 6.21
N TYR A 54 2.03 -2.20 6.34
CA TYR A 54 2.79 -1.38 5.40
C TYR A 54 4.24 -1.13 5.86
N ASP A 55 4.58 -1.52 7.09
CA ASP A 55 5.89 -1.36 7.72
C ASP A 55 7.05 -1.83 6.81
N ASN A 56 8.16 -1.11 6.86
CA ASN A 56 9.34 -1.24 5.97
C ASN A 56 9.07 -1.02 4.47
N GLY A 57 7.86 -0.61 4.08
CA GLY A 57 7.52 -0.16 2.74
C GLY A 57 7.74 1.33 2.54
N VAL A 58 8.12 1.72 1.32
CA VAL A 58 8.15 3.10 0.84
C VAL A 58 7.20 3.22 -0.35
N PHE A 59 6.16 4.03 -0.18
CA PHE A 59 5.06 4.16 -1.11
C PHE A 59 5.16 5.49 -1.84
N ARG A 60 5.47 5.44 -3.13
CA ARG A 60 5.44 6.62 -3.99
C ARG A 60 3.99 7.01 -4.24
N MET A 61 3.67 8.28 -4.05
CA MET A 61 2.39 8.88 -4.41
C MET A 61 2.58 10.19 -5.18
N LYS A 62 1.46 10.69 -5.73
CA LYS A 62 1.33 12.05 -6.26
C LYS A 62 0.04 12.71 -5.75
N LEU A 63 0.07 14.03 -5.62
CA LEU A 63 -1.07 14.90 -5.41
C LEU A 63 -1.29 15.72 -6.69
N LEU A 64 -2.50 15.71 -7.24
CA LEU A 64 -2.91 16.56 -8.35
C LEU A 64 -3.66 17.78 -7.81
N LEU A 65 -3.13 18.97 -8.04
CA LEU A 65 -3.73 20.23 -7.62
C LEU A 65 -4.62 20.74 -8.74
N SER A 66 -5.91 20.90 -8.45
CA SER A 66 -6.90 21.42 -9.39
C SER A 66 -6.88 22.95 -9.43
N ARG A 67 -7.55 23.56 -10.42
CA ARG A 67 -7.76 25.01 -10.49
C ARG A 67 -8.43 25.62 -9.26
N ASP A 68 -9.15 24.80 -8.50
CA ASP A 68 -9.88 25.19 -7.30
C ASP A 68 -9.04 25.04 -6.00
N PHE A 69 -7.81 24.53 -6.07
CA PHE A 69 -6.93 24.48 -4.90
C PHE A 69 -6.52 25.90 -4.48
N PRO A 70 -6.58 26.26 -3.17
CA PRO A 70 -6.81 25.40 -2.01
C PRO A 70 -8.27 25.29 -1.50
N HIS A 71 -9.27 25.86 -2.18
CA HIS A 71 -10.69 25.70 -1.79
C HIS A 71 -11.12 24.23 -1.77
N SER A 72 -10.77 23.49 -2.82
CA SER A 72 -10.82 22.01 -2.82
C SER A 72 -9.47 21.40 -2.44
N PRO A 73 -9.45 20.25 -1.74
CA PRO A 73 -8.23 19.48 -1.51
C PRO A 73 -7.67 18.91 -2.81
N PRO A 74 -6.36 18.60 -2.88
CA PRO A 74 -5.76 17.92 -4.03
C PRO A 74 -6.27 16.48 -4.14
N LYS A 75 -6.25 15.92 -5.36
CA LYS A 75 -6.54 14.49 -5.57
C LYS A 75 -5.28 13.65 -5.35
N GLY A 76 -5.31 12.70 -4.43
CA GLY A 76 -4.19 11.81 -4.15
C GLY A 76 -4.21 10.51 -4.96
N PHE A 77 -3.05 10.07 -5.43
CA PHE A 77 -2.85 8.80 -6.12
C PHE A 77 -1.56 8.12 -5.66
N PHE A 78 -1.64 6.87 -5.20
CA PHE A 78 -0.47 6.02 -5.04
C PHE A 78 0.02 5.50 -6.40
N LEU A 79 1.32 5.63 -6.64
CA LEU A 79 2.01 5.07 -7.81
C LEU A 79 2.62 3.71 -7.48
N THR A 80 3.04 3.50 -6.22
CA THR A 80 3.32 2.17 -5.67
C THR A 80 2.00 1.42 -5.46
N LYS A 81 1.87 0.22 -6.05
CA LYS A 81 0.71 -0.64 -5.83
C LYS A 81 0.58 -1.02 -4.34
N ILE A 82 -0.61 -0.89 -3.79
CA ILE A 82 -0.92 -1.12 -2.38
C ILE A 82 -2.27 -1.84 -2.25
N PHE A 83 -2.40 -2.71 -1.25
CA PHE A 83 -3.67 -3.34 -0.89
C PHE A 83 -4.23 -2.66 0.36
N HIS A 84 -5.23 -1.80 0.18
CA HIS A 84 -5.75 -0.91 1.21
C HIS A 84 -7.23 -0.57 0.93
N PRO A 85 -8.13 -0.48 1.93
CA PRO A 85 -9.56 -0.24 1.71
C PRO A 85 -9.85 1.04 0.93
N ASN A 86 -9.29 2.19 1.35
CA ASN A 86 -9.57 3.51 0.77
C ASN A 86 -8.76 3.85 -0.49
N ILE A 87 -8.09 2.88 -1.12
CA ILE A 87 -7.24 3.11 -2.29
C ILE A 87 -7.70 2.18 -3.41
N ALA A 88 -8.12 2.76 -4.54
CA ALA A 88 -8.57 2.03 -5.71
C ALA A 88 -7.41 1.32 -6.42
N THR A 89 -7.74 0.38 -7.32
CA THR A 89 -6.76 -0.40 -8.09
C THR A 89 -5.88 0.43 -9.04
N ASN A 90 -6.36 1.61 -9.45
CA ASN A 90 -5.62 2.63 -10.19
C ASN A 90 -4.72 3.53 -9.30
N GLY A 91 -4.75 3.32 -7.98
CA GLY A 91 -4.02 4.10 -6.98
C GLY A 91 -4.79 5.30 -6.40
N GLU A 92 -5.99 5.64 -6.89
CA GLU A 92 -6.75 6.81 -6.42
C GLU A 92 -7.16 6.65 -4.94
N ILE A 93 -6.86 7.67 -4.14
CA ILE A 93 -7.24 7.75 -2.73
C ILE A 93 -8.68 8.27 -2.63
N CYS A 94 -9.49 7.66 -1.76
CA CYS A 94 -10.87 8.06 -1.54
C CYS A 94 -11.02 9.56 -1.27
N VAL A 95 -11.81 10.24 -2.11
CA VAL A 95 -12.03 11.69 -2.04
C VAL A 95 -12.62 12.10 -0.69
N ASN A 96 -13.43 11.25 -0.07
CA ASN A 96 -14.01 11.51 1.26
C ASN A 96 -12.92 11.60 2.34
N THR A 97 -11.85 10.81 2.23
CA THR A 97 -10.70 10.85 3.16
C THR A 97 -9.98 12.19 3.11
N LEU A 98 -9.79 12.77 1.93
CA LEU A 98 -9.07 14.04 1.76
C LEU A 98 -9.97 15.29 1.89
N LYS A 99 -11.30 15.12 1.80
CA LYS A 99 -12.28 16.19 2.04
C LYS A 99 -12.71 16.30 3.51
N LYS A 100 -12.67 15.21 4.26
CA LYS A 100 -13.02 15.21 5.68
C LYS A 100 -12.10 16.22 6.40
N ASP A 101 -12.72 17.18 7.06
CA ASP A 101 -12.07 18.26 7.82
C ASP A 101 -11.10 19.14 6.99
N TRP A 102 -11.19 19.13 5.66
CA TRP A 102 -10.37 20.02 4.81
C TRP A 102 -10.75 21.49 5.00
N ASN A 103 -9.72 22.30 5.25
CA ASN A 103 -9.76 23.75 5.27
C ASN A 103 -8.61 24.27 4.38
N PRO A 104 -8.84 25.28 3.52
CA PRO A 104 -7.81 25.85 2.65
C PRO A 104 -6.50 26.28 3.34
N ASN A 105 -6.53 26.50 4.66
CA ASN A 105 -5.38 26.88 5.47
C ASN A 105 -4.46 25.70 5.88
N LEU A 106 -4.84 24.44 5.63
CA LEU A 106 -4.12 23.27 6.13
C LEU A 106 -2.88 22.88 5.29
N GLY A 107 -2.84 23.28 4.02
CA GLY A 107 -1.68 23.12 3.14
C GLY A 107 -1.28 21.67 2.81
N LEU A 108 -0.19 21.50 2.07
CA LEU A 108 0.28 20.18 1.63
C LEU A 108 0.77 19.30 2.77
N ARG A 109 1.38 19.90 3.81
CA ARG A 109 1.91 19.17 4.97
C ARG A 109 0.82 18.36 5.66
N HIS A 110 -0.36 18.97 5.86
CA HIS A 110 -1.50 18.28 6.46
C HIS A 110 -1.98 17.12 5.59
N VAL A 111 -2.19 17.33 4.28
CA VAL A 111 -2.64 16.28 3.35
C VAL A 111 -1.73 15.04 3.41
N LEU A 112 -0.41 15.24 3.38
CA LEU A 112 0.56 14.15 3.43
C LEU A 112 0.50 13.40 4.78
N ILE A 113 0.34 14.11 5.89
CA ILE A 113 0.15 13.50 7.22
C ILE A 113 -1.15 12.70 7.26
N VAL A 114 -2.27 13.22 6.75
CA VAL A 114 -3.56 12.50 6.68
C VAL A 114 -3.42 11.21 5.86
N VAL A 115 -2.71 11.25 4.73
CA VAL A 115 -2.45 10.04 3.92
C VAL A 115 -1.58 9.03 4.66
N ARG A 116 -0.60 9.46 5.48
CA ARG A 116 0.17 8.53 6.32
C ARG A 116 -0.67 7.95 7.46
N CYS A 117 -1.51 8.76 8.13
CA CYS A 117 -2.43 8.29 9.17
C CYS A 117 -3.46 7.29 8.64
N LEU A 118 -3.91 7.45 7.39
CA LEU A 118 -4.81 6.51 6.72
C LEU A 118 -4.23 5.08 6.65
N LEU A 119 -2.90 4.94 6.50
CA LEU A 119 -2.22 3.63 6.51
C LEU A 119 -2.20 2.97 7.90
N ILE A 120 -2.43 3.75 8.97
CA ILE A 120 -2.58 3.24 10.35
C ILE A 120 -4.03 2.82 10.59
N GLU A 121 -4.97 3.70 10.27
CA GLU A 121 -6.41 3.51 10.53
C GLU A 121 -7.23 3.77 9.26
N PRO A 122 -7.51 2.72 8.46
CA PRO A 122 -8.36 2.81 7.29
C PRO A 122 -9.83 3.09 7.66
N PHE A 123 -10.57 3.72 6.74
CA PHE A 123 -11.98 4.07 6.89
C PHE A 123 -12.89 3.08 6.14
N PRO A 124 -13.35 1.96 6.76
CA PRO A 124 -14.08 0.90 6.06
C PRO A 124 -15.36 1.37 5.38
N GLU A 125 -16.03 2.39 5.91
CA GLU A 125 -17.25 2.99 5.37
C GLU A 125 -17.05 3.74 4.03
N SER A 126 -15.80 3.98 3.65
CA SER A 126 -15.44 4.65 2.39
C SER A 126 -14.41 3.85 1.58
N ALA A 127 -14.48 2.51 1.67
CA ALA A 127 -13.64 1.60 0.92
C ALA A 127 -13.89 1.69 -0.60
N LEU A 128 -12.84 1.95 -1.36
CA LEU A 128 -12.80 1.83 -2.83
C LEU A 128 -12.34 0.42 -3.28
N ASN A 129 -11.66 -0.29 -2.40
CA ASN A 129 -11.30 -1.69 -2.57
C ASN A 129 -12.18 -2.53 -1.62
N GLU A 130 -13.32 -2.99 -2.13
CA GLU A 130 -14.32 -3.76 -1.39
C GLU A 130 -13.72 -5.01 -0.73
N GLN A 131 -12.80 -5.71 -1.42
CA GLN A 131 -12.14 -6.89 -0.87
C GLN A 131 -11.27 -6.55 0.34
N ALA A 132 -10.48 -5.46 0.26
CA ALA A 132 -9.67 -5.01 1.39
C ALA A 132 -10.54 -4.51 2.55
N GLY A 133 -11.62 -3.76 2.27
CA GLY A 133 -12.57 -3.29 3.29
C GLY A 133 -13.29 -4.45 3.99
N LYS A 134 -13.77 -5.44 3.23
CA LYS A 134 -14.39 -6.65 3.78
C LYS A 134 -13.43 -7.44 4.67
N LEU A 135 -12.21 -7.70 4.19
CA LEU A 135 -11.21 -8.42 4.99
C LEU A 135 -10.80 -7.63 6.24
N LEU A 136 -10.68 -6.30 6.19
CA LEU A 136 -10.38 -5.48 7.38
C LEU A 136 -11.41 -5.71 8.51
N LEU A 137 -12.70 -5.80 8.16
CA LEU A 137 -13.80 -5.97 9.11
C LEU A 137 -13.99 -7.42 9.57
N GLU A 138 -13.88 -8.38 8.66
CA GLU A 138 -14.22 -9.79 8.93
C GLU A 138 -13.02 -10.65 9.34
N ASN A 139 -11.82 -10.37 8.83
CA ASN A 139 -10.60 -11.15 9.08
C ASN A 139 -9.33 -10.30 8.90
N TYR A 140 -9.01 -9.52 9.94
CA TYR A 140 -7.87 -8.60 9.94
C TYR A 140 -6.54 -9.29 9.61
N GLU A 141 -6.32 -10.53 10.05
CA GLU A 141 -5.07 -11.25 9.77
C GLU A 141 -4.89 -11.55 8.28
N GLU A 142 -5.97 -11.90 7.58
CA GLU A 142 -5.93 -12.15 6.14
C GLU A 142 -5.80 -10.85 5.33
N TYR A 143 -6.46 -9.78 5.77
CA TYR A 143 -6.19 -8.42 5.27
C TYR A 143 -4.71 -8.04 5.42
N ALA A 144 -4.17 -8.20 6.62
CA ALA A 144 -2.79 -7.87 6.93
C ALA A 144 -1.80 -8.76 6.18
N ARG A 145 -2.12 -10.05 5.95
CA ARG A 145 -1.33 -10.97 5.11
C ARG A 145 -1.27 -10.48 3.66
N HIS A 146 -2.40 -10.08 3.07
CA HIS A 146 -2.43 -9.51 1.72
C HIS A 146 -1.69 -8.17 1.62
N ALA A 147 -1.91 -7.26 2.57
CA ALA A 147 -1.21 -5.98 2.59
C ALA A 147 0.31 -6.14 2.74
N ARG A 148 0.79 -6.97 3.69
CA ARG A 148 2.22 -7.30 3.84
C ARG A 148 2.83 -7.90 2.56
N LEU A 149 2.09 -8.76 1.85
CA LEU A 149 2.53 -9.32 0.57
C LEU A 149 2.69 -8.22 -0.51
N TYR A 150 1.72 -7.33 -0.65
CA TYR A 150 1.80 -6.19 -1.57
C TYR A 150 2.97 -5.26 -1.22
N THR A 151 3.12 -4.89 0.05
CA THR A 151 4.26 -4.11 0.58
C THR A 151 5.59 -4.76 0.19
N GLY A 152 5.72 -6.07 0.46
CA GLY A 152 6.95 -6.84 0.22
C GLY A 152 7.33 -7.04 -1.25
N ILE A 153 6.41 -6.83 -2.19
CA ILE A 153 6.64 -6.93 -3.65
C ILE A 153 6.81 -5.54 -4.28
N HIS A 154 6.01 -4.56 -3.88
CA HIS A 154 5.87 -3.28 -4.59
C HIS A 154 6.52 -2.09 -3.89
N ALA A 155 6.62 -2.10 -2.55
CA ALA A 155 7.05 -0.95 -1.76
C ALA A 155 8.48 -1.07 -1.22
N LYS A 156 9.22 -2.14 -1.54
CA LYS A 156 10.62 -2.25 -1.10
C LYS A 156 11.50 -1.15 -1.73
N PRO A 157 12.36 -0.46 -0.96
CA PRO A 157 13.38 0.41 -1.51
C PRO A 157 14.23 -0.37 -2.52
N LYS A 158 14.31 0.12 -3.76
CA LYS A 158 15.25 -0.44 -4.73
C LYS A 158 16.66 -0.19 -4.21
N SER A 159 17.36 -1.24 -3.80
CA SER A 159 18.79 -1.13 -3.52
C SER A 159 19.47 -0.57 -4.77
N LYS A 160 20.27 0.47 -4.59
CA LYS A 160 21.11 0.99 -5.68
C LYS A 160 22.18 -0.06 -5.97
N PHE A 161 21.88 -0.99 -6.87
CA PHE A 161 22.89 -1.89 -7.41
C PHE A 161 23.98 -1.04 -8.04
N LYS A 162 25.17 -1.02 -7.41
CA LYS A 162 26.37 -0.55 -8.08
C LYS A 162 26.59 -1.46 -9.28
N THR A 163 26.69 -0.90 -10.48
CA THR A 163 27.13 -1.61 -11.67
C THR A 163 28.62 -1.97 -11.50
N GLY A 164 28.88 -3.06 -10.78
CA GLY A 164 30.17 -3.73 -10.72
C GLY A 164 30.31 -4.66 -11.91
N ALA A 165 31.51 -4.74 -12.48
CA ALA A 165 31.79 -5.49 -13.70
C ALA A 165 31.41 -6.98 -13.56
N ILE A 166 30.81 -7.51 -14.63
CA ILE A 166 30.61 -8.95 -14.79
C ILE A 166 31.96 -9.53 -15.18
N SER A 167 32.64 -10.20 -14.24
CA SER A 167 33.73 -11.10 -14.60
C SER A 167 33.11 -12.44 -14.97
N GLU A 168 33.24 -12.85 -16.24
CA GLU A 168 32.75 -14.14 -16.70
C GLU A 168 33.46 -15.28 -15.96
N SER A 169 32.68 -16.20 -15.41
CA SER A 169 33.16 -17.52 -14.99
C SER A 169 32.26 -18.56 -15.67
N THR A 170 32.59 -18.88 -16.91
CA THR A 170 31.87 -19.85 -17.73
C THR A 170 32.04 -21.25 -17.16
N THR A 171 30.96 -21.82 -16.65
CA THR A 171 30.87 -23.23 -16.27
C THR A 171 30.87 -24.12 -17.52
N ALA A 172 31.96 -24.86 -17.74
CA ALA A 172 31.99 -26.00 -18.64
C ALA A 172 31.80 -27.28 -17.82
N LEU A 173 30.67 -27.96 -18.00
CA LEU A 173 30.48 -29.34 -17.55
C LEU A 173 30.53 -30.25 -18.77
N ASN A 174 31.56 -31.10 -18.84
CA ASN A 174 31.74 -32.01 -19.95
C ASN A 174 30.69 -33.13 -19.92
N VAL A 175 30.19 -33.46 -21.11
CA VAL A 175 29.46 -34.69 -21.38
C VAL A 175 30.45 -35.86 -21.31
N ASP A 176 30.06 -36.95 -20.66
CA ASP A 176 30.58 -38.27 -21.03
C ASP A 176 29.46 -39.32 -20.96
N GLN A 177 29.46 -40.26 -21.91
CA GLN A 177 28.44 -41.30 -22.06
C GLN A 177 29.02 -42.67 -21.76
N SER A 178 28.36 -43.47 -20.92
CA SER A 178 28.55 -44.93 -20.93
C SER A 178 27.35 -45.72 -20.39
N ASN A 179 26.54 -46.18 -21.34
CA ASN A 179 25.98 -47.52 -21.46
C ASN A 179 25.23 -48.22 -20.29
N THR A 180 23.92 -48.36 -20.52
CA THR A 180 23.13 -49.62 -20.46
C THR A 180 23.20 -50.54 -19.22
N SER A 181 22.05 -50.72 -18.56
CA SER A 181 21.43 -52.06 -18.48
C SER A 181 19.91 -51.96 -18.25
N VAL A 182 19.17 -52.92 -18.82
CA VAL A 182 17.70 -53.02 -18.82
C VAL A 182 17.24 -53.87 -17.64
N LEU A 183 16.08 -53.58 -17.04
CA LEU A 183 15.16 -54.62 -16.54
C LEU A 183 13.74 -54.06 -16.35
N ASN A 184 12.75 -54.70 -17.00
CA ASN A 184 11.32 -54.46 -16.80
C ASN A 184 10.76 -55.41 -15.73
N ALA A 185 9.75 -54.96 -14.97
CA ALA A 185 8.69 -55.82 -14.45
C ALA A 185 7.40 -55.00 -14.27
N GLU A 186 6.24 -55.60 -14.56
CA GLU A 186 4.93 -54.96 -14.67
C GLU A 186 3.92 -55.64 -13.71
N VAL A 187 2.66 -55.16 -13.71
CA VAL A 187 1.43 -55.81 -13.22
C VAL A 187 1.13 -55.66 -11.71
N LYS A 188 -0.11 -55.50 -11.20
CA LYS A 188 -1.42 -54.92 -11.65
C LYS A 188 -2.42 -55.07 -10.46
N THR A 189 -3.57 -54.39 -10.55
CA THR A 189 -4.88 -54.76 -9.94
C THR A 189 -5.23 -54.27 -8.52
N ALA A 190 -6.39 -53.62 -8.42
CA ALA A 190 -7.20 -53.36 -7.20
C ALA A 190 -8.23 -54.53 -7.01
N PRO A 191 -9.42 -54.48 -6.32
CA PRO A 191 -10.24 -53.34 -5.85
C PRO A 191 -11.03 -53.52 -4.50
N SER A 192 -11.96 -52.59 -4.21
CA SER A 192 -13.08 -52.66 -3.20
C SER A 192 -12.68 -52.59 -1.71
N GLY A 193 -13.40 -51.98 -0.74
CA GLY A 193 -14.66 -51.21 -0.62
C GLY A 193 -14.82 -50.77 0.87
N ALA A 194 -15.91 -50.18 1.42
CA ALA A 194 -17.15 -49.61 0.88
C ALA A 194 -17.91 -48.74 1.96
N THR A 195 -18.81 -47.85 1.51
CA THR A 195 -20.05 -47.30 2.17
C THR A 195 -20.08 -46.65 3.58
N LEU A 196 -20.36 -45.32 3.56
CA LEU A 196 -21.25 -44.44 4.39
C LEU A 196 -22.15 -45.05 5.52
N PRO A 197 -22.57 -44.29 6.60
CA PRO A 197 -23.39 -43.07 6.45
C PRO A 197 -23.30 -41.91 7.49
N LEU A 198 -24.11 -40.90 7.17
CA LEU A 198 -24.38 -39.56 7.71
C LEU A 198 -25.01 -39.50 9.13
N GLN A 199 -24.68 -38.46 9.93
CA GLN A 199 -25.67 -37.62 10.67
C GLN A 199 -25.07 -36.40 11.41
N SER A 200 -25.82 -35.29 11.38
CA SER A 200 -25.81 -34.17 12.34
C SER A 200 -27.27 -34.06 12.88
N PRO A 201 -27.57 -33.42 14.04
CA PRO A 201 -27.58 -31.96 14.14
C PRO A 201 -27.33 -31.35 15.56
N LEU A 202 -27.46 -30.01 15.63
CA LEU A 202 -27.82 -29.14 16.77
C LEU A 202 -26.77 -28.15 17.30
N ALA A 203 -27.23 -26.89 17.35
CA ALA A 203 -26.75 -25.75 18.12
C ALA A 203 -27.95 -25.25 18.97
N PRO A 204 -27.88 -24.19 19.81
CA PRO A 204 -26.73 -23.33 20.14
C PRO A 204 -26.46 -23.19 21.65
N SER A 205 -25.34 -22.58 22.03
CA SER A 205 -25.15 -22.01 23.36
C SER A 205 -24.57 -20.59 23.29
N THR A 206 -25.30 -19.65 23.87
CA THR A 206 -24.90 -18.27 24.09
C THR A 206 -23.76 -18.18 25.09
N ASN A 207 -22.79 -17.26 24.89
CA ASN A 207 -22.19 -16.56 26.03
C ASN A 207 -21.53 -15.22 25.67
N ASN A 208 -21.43 -14.37 26.69
CA ASN A 208 -21.24 -12.93 26.58
C ASN A 208 -19.82 -12.47 26.21
N THR A 209 -19.79 -11.41 25.40
CA THR A 209 -19.07 -10.14 25.64
C THR A 209 -17.91 -10.14 26.64
N THR A 210 -16.69 -9.89 26.16
CA THR A 210 -15.73 -9.01 26.84
C THR A 210 -14.83 -8.32 25.80
N ARG A 211 -15.05 -7.02 25.57
CA ARG A 211 -14.12 -6.16 24.83
C ARG A 211 -12.80 -6.07 25.60
N ARG A 212 -11.69 -6.55 25.04
CA ARG A 212 -10.36 -6.06 25.43
C ARG A 212 -10.09 -4.74 24.71
N LYS A 213 -10.14 -3.62 25.44
CA LYS A 213 -9.45 -2.40 25.02
C LYS A 213 -7.95 -2.68 25.05
N GLN A 214 -7.28 -2.62 23.89
CA GLN A 214 -5.86 -2.30 23.87
C GLN A 214 -5.72 -0.79 23.73
N ALA A 215 -4.85 -0.20 24.54
CA ALA A 215 -4.53 1.21 24.46
C ALA A 215 -3.52 1.44 23.33
N GLY A 216 -3.97 2.03 22.24
CA GLY A 216 -3.10 2.63 21.22
C GLY A 216 -2.96 4.13 21.51
N THR A 217 -1.74 4.63 21.53
CA THR A 217 -1.44 6.08 21.62
C THR A 217 -1.98 6.81 20.39
N GLY A 218 -2.73 7.89 20.62
CA GLY A 218 -3.66 8.40 19.60
C GLY A 218 -3.06 9.31 18.54
N CYS A 219 -3.61 9.20 17.33
CA CYS A 219 -3.81 10.34 16.44
C CYS A 219 -5.13 11.02 16.84
N GLY A 220 -5.08 11.87 17.87
CA GLY A 220 -6.24 12.63 18.31
C GLY A 220 -6.58 13.73 17.31
N TRP A 221 -7.71 13.59 16.62
CA TRP A 221 -8.29 14.67 15.82
C TRP A 221 -9.04 15.63 16.76
N SER A 222 -8.75 16.93 16.65
CA SER A 222 -9.39 18.04 17.36
C SER A 222 -9.36 19.28 16.48
#